data_AF-A0A424PHB6-F1
#
_entry.id   AF-A0A424PHB6-F1
#
_cell.length_a   1.000
_cell.length_b   1.000
_cell.length_c   1.000
_cell.angle_alpha   90.00
_cell.angle_beta   90.00
_cell.angle_gamma   90.00
#
_symmetry.space_group_name_H-M   'P 1'
#
loop_
_entity.id
_entity.type
_entity.pdbx_description
1 polymer ?
#
loop_
_entity_poly.entity_id
_entity_poly.type
_entity_poly.pdbx_seq_one_letter_code
_entity_poly.pdbx_strand_id
1 'polypeptide(L)' 'MDSDPQDLKQNFGIPPWPLYCDGKSWDSPWVTAADIHAVPTLYVLNHNLKLRFKAENVGQMDLWLLKNKSDPN' A
#
# COMPACT_ATOMS: atom_id res chain seq x y z
N MET A 1 -0.20 -18.42 -18.63
CA MET A 1 -0.01 -19.31 -17.47
C MET A 1 1.47 -19.28 -17.15
N ASP A 2 1.81 -19.48 -15.87
CA ASP A 2 3.17 -19.52 -15.31
C ASP A 2 3.64 -18.19 -14.69
N SER A 3 2.95 -17.78 -13.63
CA SER A 3 3.65 -17.25 -12.47
C SER A 3 3.57 -18.35 -11.40
N ASP A 4 4.53 -19.27 -11.47
CA ASP A 4 4.70 -20.37 -10.52
C ASP A 4 4.79 -19.77 -9.10
N PRO A 5 3.97 -20.22 -8.13
CA PRO A 5 4.05 -19.76 -6.74
C PRO A 5 5.45 -19.89 -6.13
N GLN A 6 6.30 -20.78 -6.67
CA GLN A 6 7.68 -20.96 -6.20
C GLN A 6 8.63 -19.83 -6.62
N ASP A 7 8.36 -19.11 -7.72
CA ASP A 7 9.22 -18.05 -8.25
C ASP A 7 8.99 -16.67 -7.59
N LEU A 8 7.96 -16.54 -6.74
CA LEU A 8 7.65 -15.30 -6.04
C LEU A 8 8.42 -15.10 -4.73
N LYS A 9 9.47 -15.88 -4.45
CA LYS A 9 10.42 -15.60 -3.36
C LYS A 9 11.41 -14.50 -3.78
N GLN A 10 10.90 -13.32 -4.10
CA GLN A 10 11.71 -12.13 -4.34
C GLN A 10 12.24 -11.58 -3.02
N ASN A 11 13.55 -11.74 -2.78
CA ASN A 11 14.57 -10.84 -2.20
C ASN A 11 14.26 -9.72 -1.19
N PHE A 12 13.05 -9.57 -0.70
CA PHE A 12 12.72 -8.63 0.37
C PHE A 12 12.66 -9.45 1.65
N GLY A 13 13.59 -9.20 2.58
CA GLY A 13 13.47 -9.73 3.94
C GLY A 13 12.06 -9.45 4.48
N ILE A 14 11.59 -10.26 5.42
CA ILE A 14 10.24 -10.11 5.98
C ILE A 14 10.11 -8.66 6.47
N PRO A 15 9.23 -7.85 5.87
CA PRO A 15 9.11 -6.47 6.28
C PRO A 15 8.61 -6.40 7.73
N PRO A 16 9.02 -5.39 8.50
CA PRO A 16 8.60 -5.24 9.90
C PRO A 16 7.12 -4.81 10.04
N TRP A 17 6.39 -4.66 8.94
CA TRP A 17 4.97 -4.33 8.91
C TRP A 17 4.11 -5.53 8.45
N PRO A 18 2.83 -5.58 8.86
CA PRO A 18 1.92 -6.63 8.41
C PRO A 18 1.80 -6.69 6.88
N LEU A 19 1.80 -7.91 6.35
CA LEU A 19 1.53 -8.20 4.94
C LEU A 19 0.22 -8.98 4.82
N TYR A 20 -0.66 -8.52 3.94
CA TYR A 20 -1.93 -9.18 3.65
C TYR A 20 -2.06 -9.38 2.13
N CYS A 21 -2.60 -10.52 1.72
CA CYS A 21 -2.94 -10.85 0.34
C CYS A 21 -4.29 -11.58 0.34
N ASP A 22 -5.26 -11.10 -0.42
CA ASP A 22 -6.59 -11.71 -0.51
C ASP A 22 -6.71 -12.78 -1.61
N GLY A 23 -5.65 -12.99 -2.39
CA GLY A 23 -5.57 -13.97 -3.47
C GLY A 23 -6.40 -13.64 -4.72
N LYS A 24 -6.99 -12.44 -4.82
CA LYS A 24 -7.92 -12.09 -5.91
C LYS A 24 -7.34 -11.15 -6.97
N SER A 25 -6.12 -10.64 -6.78
CA SER A 25 -5.46 -9.75 -7.74
C SER A 25 -6.36 -8.54 -8.11
N TRP A 26 -6.46 -8.20 -9.40
CA TRP A 26 -7.31 -7.11 -9.90
C TRP A 26 -8.82 -7.33 -9.69
N ASP A 27 -9.26 -8.58 -9.44
CA ASP A 27 -10.67 -8.90 -9.14
C ASP A 27 -11.02 -8.72 -7.65
N SER A 28 -10.08 -8.22 -6.85
CA SER A 28 -10.31 -7.93 -5.45
C SER A 28 -11.40 -6.85 -5.28
N PRO A 29 -12.37 -7.03 -4.36
CA PRO A 29 -13.30 -5.95 -4.01
C PRO A 29 -12.58 -4.70 -3.49
N TRP A 30 -11.35 -4.84 -2.97
CA TRP A 30 -10.53 -3.73 -2.49
C TRP A 30 -10.00 -2.83 -3.61
N VAL A 31 -9.73 -3.39 -4.79
CA VAL A 31 -9.28 -2.60 -5.96
C VAL A 31 -10.33 -1.55 -6.34
N THR A 32 -11.60 -1.98 -6.40
CA THR A 32 -12.71 -1.07 -6.71
C THR A 32 -13.04 -0.15 -5.54
N ALA A 33 -13.12 -0.68 -4.31
CA ALA A 33 -13.48 0.11 -3.13
C ALA A 33 -12.47 1.21 -2.80
N ALA A 34 -11.18 0.99 -3.10
CA ALA A 34 -10.10 1.94 -2.86
C ALA A 34 -9.61 2.68 -4.12
N ASP A 35 -10.34 2.58 -5.23
CA ASP A 35 -10.05 3.27 -6.50
C ASP A 35 -8.59 3.10 -6.96
N ILE A 36 -8.14 1.84 -7.02
CA ILE A 36 -6.78 1.47 -7.39
C ILE A 36 -6.71 1.22 -8.90
N HIS A 37 -5.94 2.05 -9.61
CA HIS A 37 -5.73 1.91 -11.07
C HIS A 37 -4.33 1.45 -11.46
N ALA A 38 -3.39 1.43 -10.50
CA ALA A 38 -2.00 1.07 -10.73
C ALA A 38 -1.36 0.52 -9.45
N VAL A 39 -0.27 -0.25 -9.61
CA VAL A 39 0.55 -0.72 -8.50
C VAL A 39 2.01 -0.25 -8.69
N PRO A 40 2.70 0.18 -7.62
CA PRO A 40 2.19 0.41 -6.26
C PRO A 40 1.29 1.66 -6.17
N THR A 41 0.31 1.63 -5.26
CA THR A 41 -0.47 2.81 -4.85
C THR A 41 -0.30 3.02 -3.34
N LEU A 42 -0.04 4.25 -2.92
CA LEU A 42 0.30 4.59 -1.54
C LEU A 42 -0.73 5.56 -0.94
N TYR A 43 -1.27 5.21 0.22
CA TYR A 43 -2.27 5.99 0.95
C TYR A 43 -1.85 6.23 2.40
N VAL A 44 -2.17 7.41 2.93
CA VAL A 44 -2.18 7.68 4.37
C VAL A 44 -3.61 7.82 4.83
N LEU A 45 -3.96 7.06 5.88
CA LEU A 45 -5.23 7.16 6.57
C LEU A 45 -5.02 7.76 7.97
N ASN A 46 -6.03 8.40 8.53
CA ASN A 46 -6.04 8.76 9.96
C ASN A 46 -6.54 7.59 10.83
N HIS A 47 -6.59 7.79 12.15
CA HIS A 47 -7.08 6.78 13.12
C HIS A 47 -8.52 6.31 12.87
N ASN A 48 -9.34 7.13 12.20
CA ASN A 48 -10.71 6.80 11.80
C ASN A 48 -10.80 6.18 10.39
N LEU A 49 -9.67 5.73 9.83
CA LEU A 49 -9.54 5.14 8.49
C LEU A 49 -9.98 6.08 7.35
N LYS A 50 -9.99 7.39 7.57
CA LYS A 50 -10.27 8.38 6.52
C LYS A 50 -8.99 8.74 5.78
N LEU A 51 -9.07 8.82 4.46
CA LEU A 51 -7.96 9.23 3.60
C LEU A 51 -7.48 10.64 3.94
N ARG A 52 -6.18 10.77 4.21
CA ARG A 52 -5.48 12.04 4.45
C ARG A 52 -4.60 12.44 3.27
N PHE A 53 -3.99 11.46 2.61
CA PHE A 53 -3.05 11.69 1.52
C PHE A 53 -2.95 10.49 0.58
N LYS A 54 -2.82 10.74 -0.73
CA LYS A 54 -2.46 9.75 -1.77
C LYS A 54 -1.14 10.19 -2.38
N ALA A 55 -0.11 9.35 -2.33
CA ALA A 55 1.19 9.66 -2.90
C ALA A 55 1.34 9.02 -4.29
N GLU A 56 1.95 9.74 -5.22
CA GLU A 56 2.27 9.21 -6.56
C GLU A 56 3.55 8.36 -6.55
N ASN A 57 4.39 8.56 -5.54
CA ASN A 57 5.64 7.81 -5.35
C ASN A 57 6.09 7.84 -3.88
N VAL A 58 7.12 7.04 -3.57
CA VAL A 58 7.67 6.91 -2.22
C VAL A 58 8.25 8.24 -1.70
N GLY A 59 8.92 9.03 -2.55
CA GLY A 59 9.50 10.30 -2.13
C GLY A 59 8.46 11.33 -1.67
N GLN A 60 7.31 11.40 -2.35
CA GLN A 60 6.19 12.23 -1.90
C GLN A 60 5.63 11.75 -0.55
N MET A 61 5.53 10.43 -0.36
CA MET A 61 5.08 9.85 0.90
C MET A 61 6.03 10.22 2.05
N ASP A 62 7.35 10.07 1.85
CA ASP A 62 8.35 10.40 2.86
C ASP A 62 8.31 11.87 3.26
N LEU A 63 8.24 12.78 2.29
CA LEU A 63 8.12 14.22 2.56
C LEU A 63 6.85 14.56 3.33
N TRP A 64 5.71 13.93 2.99
CA TRP A 64 4.46 14.14 3.71
C TRP A 64 4.56 13.64 5.15
N LEU A 65 5.11 12.45 5.38
CA LEU A 65 5.28 11.87 6.72
C LEU A 65 6.21 12.73 7.59
N LEU A 66 7.32 13.23 7.04
CA LEU A 66 8.24 14.12 7.77
C LEU A 66 7.56 15.43 8.19
N LYS A 67 6.74 16.01 7.30
CA LYS A 67 6.01 17.25 7.57
C LYS A 67 4.89 17.08 8.60
N ASN A 68 4.27 15.91 8.66
CA ASN A 68 3.07 15.64 9.47
C ASN A 68 3.34 14.72 10.68
N LYS A 69 4.61 14.42 10.99
CA LYS A 69 5.03 13.58 12.13
C LYS A 69 4.57 14.09 13.50
N SER A 70 4.08 15.33 13.57
CA SER A 70 3.69 16.01 14.81
C SER A 70 2.17 16.15 14.98
N ASP A 71 1.34 15.64 14.07
CA ASP A 71 -0.13 15.77 14.17
C ASP A 71 -0.68 14.65 15.09
N PRO A 72 -1.07 14.93 16.35
CA PRO A 72 -1.55 13.93 17.30
C PRO A 72 -3.06 13.65 17.16
N ASN A 73 -3.68 14.08 16.05
CA ASN A 73 -5.13 14.04 15.84
C ASN A 73 -5.66 12.69 15.32
#